data_AF-A0A1B8H4B2-F1
#
_entry.id   AF-A0A1B8H4B2-F1
#
_cell.length_a   1.000
_cell.length_b   1.000
_cell.length_c   1.000
_cell.angle_alpha   90.00
_cell.angle_beta   90.00
_cell.angle_gamma   90.00
#
_symmetry.space_group_name_H-M   'P 1'
#
loop_
_entity.id
_entity.type
_entity.pdbx_description
1 polymer ?
#
loop_
_entity_poly.entity_id
_entity_poly.type
_entity_poly.pdbx_seq_one_letter_code
_entity_poly.pdbx_strand_id
1 'polypeptide(L)'
;MKLTNILPSAHKASPENKCLKNMSELPYINKLLQKLDSLKNTNVKFEGQYVNFRSDIVKLSKNVLSLHYNAELTDLGIKDKPEQIKNEPAKTTLNERAKEWYQQERNTIPVAIIKREIDHVCAEKKIGLTSEEINRIVDIVNEKHIQNNMLAKDGATYSTMFSLKLDGELSKKNK
;
A
#
# COMPACT_ATOMS: atom_id res chain seq x y z
N MET A 1 2.81 16.59 18.38
CA MET A 1 1.75 15.58 18.21
C MET A 1 2.32 14.21 18.55
N LYS A 2 1.78 13.53 19.56
CA LYS A 2 2.21 12.17 19.93
C LYS A 2 1.53 11.17 19.00
N LEU A 3 2.30 10.51 18.13
CA LEU A 3 1.88 9.30 17.43
C LEU A 3 1.76 8.18 18.47
N THR A 4 0.57 7.99 19.01
CA THR A 4 0.22 6.78 19.74
C THR A 4 0.25 5.62 18.76
N ASN A 5 1.29 4.79 18.87
CA ASN A 5 1.35 3.44 18.30
C ASN A 5 0.20 2.61 18.88
N ILE A 6 -1.00 2.77 18.34
CA ILE A 6 -2.06 1.79 18.54
C ILE A 6 -1.69 0.65 17.60
N LEU A 7 -1.01 -0.37 18.12
CA LEU A 7 -0.94 -1.67 17.46
C LEU A 7 -2.40 -2.15 17.31
N PRO A 8 -2.98 -2.24 16.10
CA PRO A 8 -4.25 -2.91 15.95
C PRO A 8 -3.97 -4.39 16.20
N SER A 9 -4.65 -4.93 17.21
CA SER A 9 -4.73 -6.36 17.49
C SER A 9 -4.81 -7.14 16.18
N ALA A 10 -3.91 -8.12 16.01
CA ALA A 10 -3.76 -9.00 14.85
C ALA A 10 -5.04 -9.09 14.00
N HIS A 11 -5.09 -8.27 12.94
CA HIS A 11 -6.14 -8.35 11.94
C HIS A 11 -5.97 -9.70 11.23
N LYS A 12 -6.66 -10.73 11.71
CA LYS A 12 -6.87 -11.95 10.93
C LYS A 12 -7.51 -11.52 9.62
N ALA A 13 -6.86 -11.83 8.50
CA ALA A 13 -7.39 -11.61 7.18
C ALA A 13 -8.81 -12.21 7.11
N SER A 14 -9.81 -11.34 7.02
CA SER A 14 -11.19 -11.73 6.73
C SER A 14 -11.20 -12.46 5.38
N PRO A 15 -11.99 -13.54 5.20
CA PRO A 15 -12.07 -14.23 3.92
C PRO A 15 -12.43 -13.25 2.79
N GLU A 16 -11.55 -13.19 1.77
CA GLU A 16 -11.53 -12.26 0.62
C GLU A 16 -12.94 -11.97 0.06
N ASN A 17 -13.81 -12.97 0.00
CA ASN A 17 -15.09 -12.90 -0.71
C ASN A 17 -16.14 -11.97 -0.10
N LYS A 18 -16.13 -11.70 1.21
CA LYS A 18 -17.17 -10.84 1.83
C LYS A 18 -16.87 -9.35 1.65
N CYS A 19 -15.59 -8.95 1.74
CA CYS A 19 -15.20 -7.55 1.59
C CYS A 19 -15.27 -7.09 0.11
N LEU A 20 -14.93 -7.96 -0.85
CA LEU A 20 -14.88 -7.64 -2.29
C LEU A 20 -16.22 -7.15 -2.84
N LYS A 21 -17.34 -7.76 -2.43
CA LYS A 21 -18.67 -7.35 -2.90
C LYS A 21 -19.01 -5.91 -2.48
N ASN A 22 -18.80 -5.58 -1.20
CA ASN A 22 -19.10 -4.24 -0.69
C ASN A 22 -18.11 -3.18 -1.22
N MET A 23 -16.84 -3.55 -1.39
CA MET A 23 -15.82 -2.68 -2.01
C MET A 23 -16.17 -2.32 -3.45
N SER A 24 -16.73 -3.24 -4.22
CA SER A 24 -17.14 -3.00 -5.62
C SER A 24 -18.29 -2.00 -5.76
N GLU A 25 -19.02 -1.71 -4.66
CA GLU A 25 -20.05 -0.68 -4.64
C GLU A 25 -19.48 0.74 -4.52
N LEU A 26 -18.19 0.89 -4.15
CA LEU A 26 -17.53 2.18 -4.07
C LEU A 26 -16.90 2.52 -5.43
N PRO A 27 -17.30 3.63 -6.10
CA PRO A 27 -16.90 3.91 -7.48
C PRO A 27 -15.38 3.93 -7.70
N TYR A 28 -14.61 4.49 -6.78
CA TYR A 28 -13.16 4.59 -6.89
C TYR A 28 -12.48 3.25 -6.65
N ILE A 29 -12.89 2.49 -5.62
CA ILE A 29 -12.33 1.16 -5.36
C ILE A 29 -12.66 0.21 -6.50
N ASN A 30 -13.87 0.27 -7.06
CA ASN A 30 -14.24 -0.51 -8.23
C ASN A 30 -13.34 -0.21 -9.44
N LYS A 31 -13.01 1.08 -9.69
CA LYS A 31 -12.05 1.45 -10.74
C LYS A 31 -10.66 0.85 -10.49
N LEU A 32 -10.20 0.78 -9.23
CA LEU A 32 -8.93 0.13 -8.90
C LEU A 32 -9.00 -1.38 -9.14
N LEU A 33 -10.08 -2.04 -8.74
CA LEU A 33 -10.30 -3.47 -8.97
C LEU A 33 -10.30 -3.81 -10.47
N GLN A 34 -11.03 -3.03 -11.28
CA GLN A 34 -11.05 -3.19 -12.74
C GLN A 34 -9.65 -3.04 -13.36
N LYS A 35 -8.85 -2.09 -12.87
CA LYS A 35 -7.45 -1.95 -13.32
C LYS A 35 -6.63 -3.18 -12.96
N LEU A 36 -6.77 -3.71 -11.75
CA LEU A 36 -6.07 -4.93 -11.33
C LEU A 36 -6.47 -6.13 -12.19
N ASP A 37 -7.75 -6.30 -12.47
CA ASP A 37 -8.26 -7.41 -13.28
C ASP A 37 -7.79 -7.32 -14.75
N SER A 38 -7.41 -6.13 -15.22
CA SER A 38 -6.85 -5.93 -16.57
C SER A 38 -5.36 -6.26 -16.68
N LEU A 39 -4.65 -6.48 -15.56
CA LEU A 39 -3.22 -6.77 -15.55
C LEU A 39 -2.95 -8.17 -16.13
N LYS A 40 -1.88 -8.27 -16.92
CA LYS A 40 -1.36 -9.53 -17.46
C LYS A 40 0.00 -9.84 -16.82
N ASN A 41 0.41 -11.10 -16.84
CA ASN A 41 1.70 -11.56 -16.32
C ASN A 41 1.92 -11.23 -14.84
N THR A 42 0.90 -11.50 -14.01
CA THR A 42 0.85 -11.10 -12.60
C THR A 42 1.53 -12.10 -11.67
N ASN A 43 1.90 -13.28 -12.19
CA ASN A 43 2.62 -14.30 -11.45
C ASN A 43 4.09 -13.87 -11.27
N VAL A 44 4.49 -13.69 -10.01
CA VAL A 44 5.88 -13.46 -9.62
C VAL A 44 6.41 -14.73 -8.99
N LYS A 45 7.60 -15.14 -9.43
CA LYS A 45 8.35 -16.27 -8.89
C LYS A 45 9.75 -15.80 -8.54
N PHE A 46 10.16 -16.08 -7.32
CA PHE A 46 11.53 -15.91 -6.85
C PHE A 46 12.01 -17.25 -6.33
N GLU A 47 13.15 -17.72 -6.85
CA GLU A 47 13.79 -18.95 -6.41
C GLU A 47 15.16 -18.60 -5.84
N GLY A 48 15.27 -18.69 -4.52
CA GLY A 48 16.51 -18.51 -3.79
C GLY A 48 16.96 -19.83 -3.17
N GLN A 49 18.23 -19.88 -2.76
CA GLN A 49 18.83 -21.07 -2.15
C GLN A 49 18.07 -21.59 -0.92
N TYR A 50 17.43 -20.69 -0.15
CA TYR A 50 16.73 -21.01 1.09
C TYR A 50 15.26 -20.61 1.08
N VAL A 51 14.81 -19.84 0.08
CA VAL A 51 13.44 -19.30 0.01
C VAL A 51 12.95 -19.36 -1.42
N ASN A 52 11.85 -20.08 -1.62
CA ASN A 52 11.10 -20.08 -2.87
C ASN A 52 9.78 -19.37 -2.63
N PHE A 53 9.54 -18.29 -3.37
CA PHE A 53 8.31 -17.51 -3.27
C PHE A 53 7.60 -17.50 -4.62
N ARG A 54 6.31 -17.82 -4.59
CA ARG A 54 5.39 -17.61 -5.70
C ARG A 54 4.19 -16.84 -5.19
N SER A 55 3.81 -15.80 -5.94
CA SER A 55 2.63 -15.01 -5.66
C SER A 55 2.02 -14.40 -6.92
N ASP A 56 0.75 -14.05 -6.81
CA ASP A 56 0.02 -13.30 -7.81
C ASP A 56 -0.10 -11.85 -7.35
N ILE A 57 0.37 -10.91 -8.17
CA ILE A 57 0.30 -9.46 -7.90
C ILE A 57 -1.15 -9.01 -7.73
N VAL A 58 -2.10 -9.51 -8.53
CA VAL A 58 -3.51 -9.14 -8.43
C VAL A 58 -4.09 -9.56 -7.09
N LYS A 59 -3.76 -10.78 -6.63
CA LYS A 59 -4.20 -11.26 -5.32
C LYS A 59 -3.63 -10.39 -4.20
N LEU A 60 -2.32 -10.10 -4.23
CA LEU A 60 -1.68 -9.21 -3.25
C LEU A 60 -2.30 -7.81 -3.25
N SER A 61 -2.55 -7.22 -4.42
CA SER A 61 -3.15 -5.89 -4.52
C SER A 61 -4.59 -5.87 -4.00
N LYS A 62 -5.39 -6.92 -4.27
CA LYS A 62 -6.74 -7.05 -3.69
C LYS A 62 -6.69 -7.18 -2.16
N ASN A 63 -5.68 -7.86 -1.62
CA ASN A 63 -5.48 -7.96 -0.17
C ASN A 63 -5.11 -6.61 0.46
N VAL A 64 -4.21 -5.85 -0.17
CA VAL A 64 -3.87 -4.49 0.28
C VAL A 64 -5.12 -3.60 0.30
N LEU A 65 -5.90 -3.60 -0.79
CA LEU A 65 -7.16 -2.83 -0.86
C LEU A 65 -8.15 -3.24 0.23
N SER A 66 -8.29 -4.55 0.47
CA SER A 66 -9.17 -5.09 1.50
C SER A 66 -8.74 -4.68 2.91
N LEU A 67 -7.44 -4.67 3.19
CA LEU A 67 -6.90 -4.25 4.48
C LEU A 67 -7.12 -2.76 4.71
N HIS A 68 -6.86 -1.91 3.72
CA HIS A 68 -7.14 -0.48 3.80
C HIS A 68 -8.64 -0.23 4.02
N TYR A 69 -9.51 -0.83 3.20
CA TYR A 69 -10.96 -0.69 3.34
C TYR A 69 -11.45 -1.11 4.74
N ASN A 70 -10.97 -2.23 5.27
CA ASN A 70 -11.35 -2.68 6.62
C ASN A 70 -10.82 -1.74 7.73
N ALA A 71 -9.67 -1.11 7.54
CA ALA A 71 -9.15 -0.11 8.47
C ALA A 71 -10.07 1.13 8.49
N GLU A 72 -10.48 1.62 7.32
CA GLU A 72 -11.41 2.76 7.22
C GLU A 72 -12.79 2.45 7.82
N LEU A 73 -13.32 1.25 7.57
CA LEU A 73 -14.57 0.81 8.22
C LEU A 73 -14.47 0.77 9.75
N THR A 74 -13.29 0.43 10.27
CA THR A 74 -13.02 0.38 11.72
C THR A 74 -12.96 1.80 12.27
N ASP A 75 -12.23 2.70 11.61
CA ASP A 75 -12.11 4.12 11.99
C ASP A 75 -13.45 4.83 12.02
N LEU A 76 -14.32 4.54 11.06
CA LEU A 76 -15.68 5.06 11.00
C LEU A 76 -16.65 4.37 11.98
N GLY A 77 -16.24 3.32 12.68
CA GLY A 77 -17.09 2.60 13.64
C GLY A 77 -18.27 1.83 13.01
N ILE A 78 -18.13 1.46 11.73
CA ILE A 78 -19.18 0.82 10.91
C ILE A 78 -18.82 -0.59 10.40
N LYS A 79 -17.63 -1.10 10.73
CA LYS A 79 -17.17 -2.44 10.30
C LYS A 79 -18.16 -3.56 10.58
N ASP A 80 -18.79 -3.54 11.75
CA ASP A 80 -19.74 -4.57 12.18
C ASP A 80 -21.21 -4.16 11.91
N LYS A 81 -21.43 -3.09 11.14
CA LYS A 81 -22.75 -2.48 10.84
C LYS A 81 -22.98 -2.38 9.33
N PRO A 82 -23.19 -3.51 8.63
CA PRO A 82 -23.25 -3.57 7.17
C PRO A 82 -24.37 -2.71 6.56
N GLU A 83 -25.45 -2.46 7.29
CA GLU A 83 -26.52 -1.54 6.92
C GLU A 83 -26.03 -0.09 6.81
N GLN A 84 -25.07 0.33 7.63
CA GLN A 84 -24.53 1.70 7.59
C GLN A 84 -23.57 1.91 6.42
N ILE A 85 -22.94 0.85 5.92
CA ILE A 85 -22.10 0.88 4.71
C ILE A 85 -22.94 1.24 3.47
N LYS A 86 -24.25 0.95 3.50
CA LYS A 86 -25.17 1.27 2.40
C LYS A 86 -25.63 2.73 2.39
N ASN A 87 -25.39 3.48 3.47
CA ASN A 87 -25.78 4.89 3.55
C ASN A 87 -24.91 5.75 2.62
N GLU A 88 -25.53 6.59 1.81
CA GLU A 88 -24.84 7.46 0.84
C GLU A 88 -23.73 8.34 1.45
N PRO A 89 -23.90 8.96 2.64
CA PRO A 89 -22.81 9.71 3.27
C PRO A 89 -21.60 8.84 3.59
N ALA A 90 -21.80 7.64 4.14
CA ALA A 90 -20.71 6.71 4.46
C ALA A 90 -19.99 6.22 3.20
N LYS A 91 -20.74 5.91 2.12
CA LYS A 91 -20.16 5.56 0.82
C LYS A 91 -19.30 6.68 0.26
N THR A 92 -19.80 7.91 0.31
CA THR A 92 -19.09 9.10 -0.18
C THR A 92 -17.77 9.28 0.58
N THR A 93 -17.82 9.26 1.92
CA THR A 93 -16.62 9.39 2.75
C THR A 93 -15.61 8.26 2.50
N LEU A 94 -16.05 7.00 2.45
CA LEU A 94 -15.15 5.88 2.16
C LEU A 94 -14.48 6.01 0.78
N ASN A 95 -15.24 6.48 -0.21
CA ASN A 95 -14.75 6.66 -1.57
C ASN A 95 -13.72 7.80 -1.67
N GLU A 96 -13.93 8.90 -0.95
CA GLU A 96 -12.98 10.01 -0.86
C GLU A 96 -11.69 9.59 -0.16
N ARG A 97 -11.81 8.94 1.00
CA ARG A 97 -10.64 8.44 1.75
C ARG A 97 -9.82 7.43 0.94
N ALA A 98 -10.45 6.52 0.21
CA ALA A 98 -9.74 5.60 -0.69
C ALA A 98 -8.97 6.32 -1.80
N LYS A 99 -9.53 7.44 -2.32
CA LYS A 99 -8.86 8.28 -3.33
C LYS A 99 -7.68 9.03 -2.73
N GLU A 100 -7.85 9.61 -1.55
CA GLU A 100 -6.78 10.31 -0.82
C GLU A 100 -5.63 9.36 -0.51
N TRP A 101 -5.93 8.20 0.08
CA TRP A 101 -4.96 7.15 0.37
C TRP A 101 -4.17 6.75 -0.88
N TYR A 102 -4.85 6.48 -2.00
CA TYR A 102 -4.16 6.09 -3.23
C TYR A 102 -3.22 7.19 -3.74
N GLN A 103 -3.62 8.47 -3.67
CA GLN A 103 -2.75 9.57 -4.09
C GLN A 103 -1.55 9.74 -3.14
N GLN A 104 -1.77 9.60 -1.83
CA GLN A 104 -0.69 9.60 -0.84
C GLN A 104 0.32 8.49 -1.14
N GLU A 105 -0.12 7.24 -1.29
CA GLU A 105 0.77 6.11 -1.61
C GLU A 105 1.51 6.33 -2.94
N ARG A 106 0.82 6.85 -3.97
CA ARG A 106 1.44 7.18 -5.28
C ARG A 106 2.55 8.23 -5.17
N ASN A 107 2.45 9.13 -4.20
CA ASN A 107 3.42 10.20 -3.97
C ASN A 107 4.56 9.78 -3.03
N THR A 108 4.28 8.86 -2.10
CA THR A 108 5.21 8.46 -1.03
C THR A 108 6.04 7.22 -1.39
N ILE A 109 5.43 6.20 -2.01
CA ILE A 109 6.12 4.94 -2.32
C ILE A 109 7.38 5.17 -3.18
N PRO A 110 7.34 5.96 -4.28
CA PRO A 110 8.53 6.13 -5.12
C PRO A 110 9.69 6.77 -4.35
N VAL A 111 9.40 7.78 -3.52
CA VAL A 111 10.41 8.45 -2.70
C VAL A 111 11.02 7.46 -1.69
N ALA A 112 10.19 6.67 -1.02
CA ALA A 112 10.65 5.68 -0.05
C ALA A 112 11.55 4.61 -0.70
N ILE A 113 11.22 4.16 -1.91
CA ILE A 113 12.06 3.22 -2.68
C ILE A 113 13.40 3.87 -3.04
N ILE A 114 13.38 5.08 -3.61
CA ILE A 114 14.61 5.79 -4.00
C ILE A 114 15.53 5.97 -2.80
N LYS A 115 15.00 6.46 -1.68
CA LYS A 115 15.77 6.65 -0.45
C LYS A 115 16.37 5.34 0.07
N ARG A 116 15.61 4.25 0.04
CA ARG A 116 16.11 2.93 0.45
C ARG A 116 17.31 2.50 -0.40
N GLU A 117 17.24 2.70 -1.72
CA GLU A 117 18.35 2.35 -2.60
C GLU A 117 19.55 3.30 -2.43
N ILE A 118 19.32 4.59 -2.14
CA ILE A 118 20.39 5.51 -1.73
C ILE A 118 21.06 5.00 -0.44
N ASP A 119 20.30 4.62 0.57
CA ASP A 119 20.83 4.11 1.84
C ASP A 119 21.67 2.85 1.61
N HIS A 120 21.23 1.94 0.74
CA HIS A 120 22.00 0.75 0.36
C HIS A 120 23.35 1.11 -0.28
N VAL A 121 23.36 2.02 -1.24
CA VAL A 121 24.60 2.47 -1.90
C VAL A 121 25.51 3.21 -0.91
N CYS A 122 24.97 4.09 -0.07
CA CYS A 122 25.71 4.81 0.95
C CYS A 122 26.39 3.86 1.93
N ALA A 123 25.67 2.82 2.38
CA ALA A 123 26.21 1.79 3.26
C ALA A 123 27.33 0.97 2.58
N GLU A 124 27.12 0.56 1.32
CA GLU A 124 28.12 -0.22 0.56
C GLU A 124 29.41 0.60 0.31
N LYS A 125 29.25 1.86 -0.11
CA LYS A 125 30.38 2.74 -0.45
C LYS A 125 30.95 3.49 0.75
N LYS A 126 30.34 3.35 1.94
CA LYS A 126 30.71 4.06 3.17
C LYS A 126 30.74 5.58 2.98
N ILE A 127 29.76 6.11 2.27
CA ILE A 127 29.58 7.55 2.04
C ILE A 127 28.40 8.07 2.85
N GLY A 128 28.48 9.32 3.29
CA GLY A 128 27.37 10.05 3.87
C GLY A 128 26.85 11.08 2.88
N LEU A 129 25.53 11.19 2.77
CA LEU A 129 24.87 12.24 1.99
C LEU A 129 24.05 13.12 2.93
N THR A 130 24.01 14.41 2.62
CA THR A 130 23.11 15.38 3.26
C THR A 130 21.68 15.21 2.75
N SER A 131 20.71 15.70 3.51
CA SER A 131 19.30 15.70 3.10
C SER A 131 19.06 16.43 1.77
N GLU A 132 19.85 17.47 1.48
CA GLU A 132 19.76 18.22 0.22
C GLU A 132 20.23 17.39 -0.98
N GLU A 133 21.34 16.67 -0.83
CA GLU A 133 21.85 15.75 -1.86
C GLU A 133 20.86 14.60 -2.13
N ILE A 134 20.27 14.02 -1.07
CA ILE A 134 19.24 12.99 -1.19
C ILE A 134 18.04 13.54 -1.98
N ASN A 135 17.55 14.73 -1.62
CA ASN A 135 16.41 15.35 -2.33
C ASN A 135 16.73 15.62 -3.80
N ARG A 136 17.96 16.03 -4.11
CA ARG A 136 18.40 16.23 -5.49
C ARG A 136 18.41 14.92 -6.30
N ILE A 137 18.82 13.81 -5.69
CA ILE A 137 18.74 12.49 -6.34
C ILE A 137 17.28 12.11 -6.60
N VAL A 138 16.39 12.33 -5.62
CA VAL A 138 14.94 12.10 -5.78
C VAL A 138 14.39 12.91 -6.96
N ASP A 139 14.75 14.18 -7.08
CA ASP A 139 14.33 15.04 -8.22
C ASP A 139 14.83 14.50 -9.56
N ILE A 140 16.11 14.14 -9.65
CA ILE A 140 16.70 13.58 -10.88
C ILE A 140 15.98 12.29 -11.31
N VAL A 141 15.70 11.38 -10.36
CA VAL A 141 14.98 10.14 -10.66
C VAL A 141 13.54 10.42 -11.05
N ASN A 142 12.90 11.39 -10.38
CA ASN A 142 11.53 11.79 -10.71
C ASN A 142 11.42 12.33 -12.13
N GLU A 143 12.27 13.28 -12.51
CA GLU A 143 12.29 13.89 -13.84
C GLU A 143 12.49 12.83 -14.95
N LYS A 144 13.38 11.86 -14.71
CA LYS A 144 13.74 10.86 -15.72
C LYS A 144 12.76 9.69 -15.82
N HIS A 145 12.14 9.28 -14.72
CA HIS A 145 11.46 7.98 -14.67
C HIS A 145 10.03 8.00 -14.10
N ILE A 146 9.67 8.96 -13.24
CA ILE A 146 8.38 8.93 -12.52
C ILE A 146 7.42 10.02 -13.03
N GLN A 147 7.94 11.22 -13.29
CA GLN A 147 7.21 12.39 -13.79
C GLN A 147 6.01 12.76 -12.91
N ASN A 148 6.19 12.73 -11.58
CA ASN A 148 5.16 13.09 -10.61
C ASN A 148 5.53 14.42 -9.93
N ASN A 149 4.71 15.45 -10.13
CA ASN A 149 4.90 16.78 -9.55
C ASN A 149 4.53 16.88 -8.05
N MET A 150 3.98 15.82 -7.46
CA MET A 150 3.50 15.79 -6.08
C MET A 150 4.27 14.82 -5.17
N LEU A 151 5.50 14.43 -5.53
CA LEU A 151 6.29 13.52 -4.69
C LEU A 151 6.49 14.06 -3.27
N ALA A 152 6.19 13.22 -2.28
CA ALA A 152 6.35 13.54 -0.87
C ALA A 152 7.80 13.32 -0.45
N LYS A 153 8.64 14.36 -0.55
CA LYS A 153 10.10 14.27 -0.30
C LYS A 153 10.47 13.87 1.13
N ASP A 154 9.59 14.08 2.09
CA ASP A 154 9.70 13.63 3.48
C ASP A 154 9.22 12.18 3.67
N GLY A 155 8.61 11.59 2.64
CA GLY A 155 8.11 10.22 2.62
C GLY A 155 9.21 9.20 2.93
N ALA A 156 9.00 8.43 3.98
CA ALA A 156 9.85 7.29 4.37
C ALA A 156 9.03 6.04 4.73
N THR A 157 7.76 6.23 5.14
CA THR A 157 6.85 5.15 5.52
C THR A 157 5.59 5.22 4.67
N TYR A 158 5.02 4.07 4.35
CA TYR A 158 3.82 3.95 3.55
C TYR A 158 3.04 2.71 3.97
N SER A 159 1.71 2.82 3.95
CA SER A 159 0.80 1.84 4.54
C SER A 159 0.69 0.56 3.70
N THR A 160 1.00 0.63 2.40
CA THR A 160 1.07 -0.57 1.55
C THR A 160 2.09 -1.58 2.07
N MET A 161 3.26 -1.13 2.58
CA MET A 161 4.26 -2.05 3.13
C MET A 161 3.76 -2.78 4.36
N PHE A 162 3.01 -2.10 5.23
CA PHE A 162 2.40 -2.72 6.40
C PHE A 162 1.37 -3.77 5.99
N SER A 163 0.54 -3.46 5.00
CA SER A 163 -0.45 -4.38 4.45
C SER A 163 0.20 -5.65 3.86
N LEU A 164 1.33 -5.50 3.16
CA LEU A 164 2.11 -6.62 2.63
C LEU A 164 2.76 -7.46 3.74
N LYS A 165 3.23 -6.84 4.84
CA LYS A 165 3.79 -7.58 6.00
C LYS A 165 2.74 -8.38 6.75
N LEU A 166 1.50 -7.90 6.80
CA LEU A 166 0.37 -8.59 7.43
C LEU A 166 -0.22 -9.69 6.55
N ASP A 167 0.14 -9.76 5.27
CA ASP A 167 -0.34 -10.81 4.39
C ASP A 167 0.16 -12.19 4.88
N GLY A 168 -0.81 -13.07 5.16
CA GLY A 168 -0.59 -14.40 5.71
C GLY A 168 0.24 -15.31 4.79
N GLU A 169 0.24 -15.07 3.48
CA GLU A 169 1.03 -15.87 2.55
C GLU A 169 2.49 -15.45 2.49
N LEU A 170 2.78 -14.15 2.60
CA LEU A 170 4.14 -13.64 2.72
C LEU A 170 4.77 -13.99 4.07
N SER A 171 4.00 -13.94 5.16
CA SER A 171 4.48 -14.24 6.52
C SER A 171 4.66 -15.75 6.80
N LYS A 172 3.89 -16.64 6.14
CA LYS A 172 4.07 -18.11 6.27
C LYS A 172 5.23 -18.67 5.45
N LYS A 173 5.64 -18.02 4.37
CA LYS A 173 6.73 -18.47 3.46
C LYS A 173 8.13 -17.95 3.86
N ASN A 174 8.23 -17.19 4.97
CA ASN A 174 9.47 -16.67 5.55
C ASN A 174 9.94 -17.44 6.81
N LYS A 175 9.46 -18.68 7.01
CA LYS A 175 9.98 -19.62 8.01
C LYS A 175 10.66 -20.77 7.30
#